data_AF-A0A9R1SZV2-F1
#
_entry.id   AF-A0A9R1SZV2-F1
#
_cell.length_a   1.000
_cell.length_b   1.000
_cell.length_c   1.000
_cell.angle_alpha   90.00
_cell.angle_beta   90.00
_cell.angle_gamma   90.00
#
_symmetry.space_group_name_H-M   'P 1'
#
loop_
_entity.id
_entity.type
_entity.pdbx_description
1 polymer ?
#
loop_
_entity_poly.entity_id
_entity_poly.type
_entity_poly.pdbx_seq_one_letter_code
_entity_poly.pdbx_strand_id
1 'polypeptide(L)'
;MNSKMKQEKLCQYDFCCDFTIETSNIDANSKYKLMVVNSQRTFVNYTTIGYQACAIVLCRNESVNTCGLRTKSETVFSLVRITATFVNRNNLMIMPNSVNSSLLPLDWTYNEKIEEDTVHIEAFLTAPAKNVQTLGLFARKFERDVLTHPRVRRNTTVSSAVSIQIWILIFLVVTSVTYLLYKKYRSKSQDQTNGYKIPHKSFQQ
;
A
#
# COMPACT_ATOMS: atom_id res chain seq x y z
N MET A 1 33.51 10.38 28.53
CA MET A 1 32.31 10.00 27.77
C MET A 1 32.74 9.08 26.65
N ASN A 2 32.32 7.82 26.67
CA ASN A 2 32.70 6.85 25.63
C ASN A 2 31.73 7.02 24.47
N SER A 3 32.19 7.70 23.41
CA SER A 3 31.44 7.78 22.16
C SER A 3 31.33 6.40 21.53
N LYS A 4 30.13 6.03 21.07
CA LYS A 4 29.90 4.78 20.35
C LYS A 4 29.57 5.08 18.90
N MET A 5 30.52 4.78 18.01
CA MET A 5 30.32 4.84 16.57
C MET A 5 29.77 3.51 16.06
N LYS A 6 28.83 3.56 15.12
CA LYS A 6 28.22 2.41 14.47
C LYS A 6 28.01 2.71 12.98
N GLN A 7 28.43 1.78 12.14
CA GLN A 7 28.15 1.79 10.71
C GLN A 7 27.26 0.61 10.36
N GLU A 8 26.20 0.85 9.61
CA GLU A 8 25.22 -0.18 9.23
C GLU A 8 24.72 0.06 7.81
N LYS A 9 24.64 -1.01 7.02
CA LYS A 9 23.99 -0.98 5.71
C LYS A 9 22.70 -1.78 5.79
N LEU A 10 21.57 -1.14 5.50
CA LEU A 10 20.27 -1.80 5.49
C LEU A 10 19.67 -1.74 4.10
N CYS A 11 19.02 -2.82 3.69
CA CYS A 11 18.42 -2.95 2.36
C CYS A 11 17.01 -3.51 2.45
N GLN A 12 16.14 -3.04 1.55
CA GLN A 12 14.90 -3.72 1.20
C GLN A 12 14.84 -3.89 -0.32
N TYR A 13 14.88 -5.14 -0.76
CA TYR A 13 15.07 -5.50 -2.17
C TYR A 13 16.35 -4.86 -2.73
N ASP A 14 16.24 -4.08 -3.80
CA ASP A 14 17.31 -3.38 -4.50
C ASP A 14 17.65 -2.00 -3.94
N PHE A 15 16.92 -1.53 -2.93
CA PHE A 15 17.15 -0.23 -2.31
C PHE A 15 17.89 -0.38 -0.98
N CYS A 16 19.05 0.25 -0.88
CA CYS A 16 19.89 0.23 0.32
C CYS A 16 20.19 1.65 0.82
N CYS A 17 20.34 1.79 2.13
CA CYS A 17 20.91 2.99 2.75
C CYS A 17 22.03 2.59 3.73
N ASP A 18 23.10 3.36 3.68
CA ASP A 18 24.21 3.25 4.61
C ASP A 18 24.06 4.32 5.70
N PHE A 19 24.20 3.90 6.94
CA PHE A 19 24.05 4.71 8.13
C PHE A 19 25.38 4.77 8.87
N THR A 20 25.86 5.97 9.17
CA THR A 20 26.95 6.19 10.13
C THR A 20 26.42 7.00 11.30
N ILE A 21 26.53 6.44 12.50
CA ILE A 21 25.90 6.98 13.70
C ILE A 21 26.95 7.03 14.79
N GLU A 22 27.04 8.16 15.47
CA GLU A 22 27.87 8.33 16.65
C GLU A 22 27.03 8.91 17.78
N THR A 23 26.99 8.22 18.91
CA THR A 23 26.27 8.68 20.11
C THR A 23 27.24 8.95 21.25
N SER A 24 27.13 10.12 21.87
CA SER A 24 27.89 10.49 23.07
C SER A 24 27.13 10.20 24.37
N ASN A 25 25.79 10.10 24.30
CA ASN A 25 24.92 9.65 25.39
C ASN A 25 23.77 8.82 24.81
N ILE A 26 23.39 7.73 25.49
CA ILE A 26 22.28 6.86 25.10
C ILE A 26 21.26 6.85 26.25
N ASP A 27 20.04 7.27 25.96
CA ASP A 27 18.91 7.14 26.87
C ASP A 27 18.35 5.71 26.80
N ALA A 28 18.37 4.99 27.92
CA ALA A 28 17.88 3.61 27.99
C ALA A 28 16.37 3.48 27.72
N ASN A 29 15.61 4.54 28.01
CA ASN A 29 14.14 4.57 27.89
C ASN A 29 13.66 4.85 26.46
N SER A 30 14.53 5.47 25.65
CA SER A 30 14.22 5.81 24.26
C SER A 30 14.81 4.77 23.32
N LYS A 31 14.08 4.41 22.27
CA LYS A 31 14.56 3.46 21.25
C LYS A 31 14.68 4.16 19.91
N TYR A 32 15.82 3.98 19.25
CA TYR A 32 16.02 4.43 17.88
C TYR A 32 16.05 3.23 16.95
N LYS A 33 15.35 3.33 15.83
CA LYS A 33 15.40 2.34 14.76
C LYS A 33 15.91 2.97 13.47
N LEU A 34 16.72 2.20 12.77
CA LEU A 34 17.08 2.47 11.39
C LEU A 34 16.06 1.77 10.51
N MET A 35 15.49 2.51 9.57
CA MET A 35 14.43 2.02 8.71
C MET A 35 14.85 2.20 7.26
N VAL A 36 14.60 1.18 6.44
CA VAL A 36 14.69 1.24 4.99
C VAL A 36 13.41 0.64 4.45
N VAL A 37 12.77 1.37 3.55
CA VAL A 37 11.52 0.96 2.92
C VAL A 37 11.64 1.11 1.42
N ASN A 38 11.19 0.11 0.69
CA ASN A 38 11.06 0.11 -0.76
C ASN A 38 9.75 -0.59 -1.09
N SER A 39 8.69 0.20 -1.30
CA SER A 39 7.34 -0.34 -1.35
C SER A 39 6.39 0.52 -2.17
N GLN A 40 5.16 0.03 -2.30
CA GLN A 40 4.01 0.75 -2.79
C GLN A 40 2.99 0.91 -1.65
N ARG A 41 2.29 2.05 -1.61
CA ARG A 41 1.21 2.30 -0.64
C ARG A 41 -0.07 2.69 -1.37
N THR A 42 -1.13 1.93 -1.14
CA THR A 42 -2.48 2.26 -1.61
C THR A 42 -3.16 3.22 -0.62
N PHE A 43 -3.60 4.37 -1.11
CA PHE A 43 -4.52 5.23 -0.38
C PHE A 43 -5.95 4.89 -0.76
N VAL A 44 -6.82 4.76 0.23
CA VAL A 44 -8.22 4.34 0.08
C VAL A 44 -8.90 5.17 -1.03
N ASN A 45 -9.34 4.51 -2.11
CA ASN A 45 -10.09 5.10 -3.23
C ASN A 45 -9.36 6.09 -4.16
N TYR A 46 -8.03 6.25 -4.06
CA TYR A 46 -7.32 7.25 -4.89
C TYR A 46 -6.29 6.60 -5.81
N THR A 47 -5.14 6.21 -5.25
CA THR A 47 -3.96 5.83 -6.02
C THR A 47 -3.04 4.96 -5.17
N THR A 48 -2.39 3.99 -5.81
CA THR A 48 -1.22 3.31 -5.22
C THR A 48 0.02 4.10 -5.61
N ILE A 49 0.81 4.52 -4.63
CA ILE A 49 2.03 5.29 -4.87
C ILE A 49 3.26 4.43 -4.67
N GLY A 50 4.28 4.60 -5.51
CA GLY A 50 5.61 4.06 -5.28
C GLY A 50 6.44 4.97 -4.37
N TYR A 51 7.13 4.39 -3.39
CA TYR A 51 8.06 5.14 -2.56
C TYR A 51 9.24 4.31 -2.07
N GLN A 52 10.34 5.01 -1.85
CA GLN A 52 11.53 4.52 -1.16
C GLN A 52 11.80 5.46 0.00
N ALA A 53 12.22 4.96 1.14
CA ALA A 53 12.54 5.81 2.28
C ALA A 53 13.60 5.18 3.16
N CYS A 54 14.43 6.00 3.77
CA CYS A 54 15.26 5.55 4.87
C CYS A 54 15.50 6.64 5.89
N ALA A 55 15.57 6.25 7.16
CA ALA A 55 15.62 7.20 8.26
C ALA A 55 16.15 6.54 9.53
N ILE A 56 16.70 7.37 10.41
CA ILE A 56 16.72 7.08 11.84
C ILE A 56 15.44 7.64 12.45
N VAL A 57 14.70 6.84 13.21
CA VAL A 57 13.41 7.24 13.78
C VAL A 57 13.37 6.93 15.27
N LEU A 58 12.92 7.91 16.06
CA LEU A 58 12.65 7.73 17.48
C LEU A 58 11.34 6.95 17.69
N CYS A 59 11.41 5.96 18.58
CA CYS A 59 10.31 5.09 18.98
C CYS A 59 10.13 5.15 20.50
N ARG A 60 8.89 5.04 20.95
CA ARG A 60 8.58 5.00 22.39
C ARG A 60 9.03 3.69 23.04
N ASN A 61 9.05 2.59 22.29
CA ASN A 61 9.52 1.29 22.76
C ASN A 61 10.07 0.45 21.59
N GLU A 62 10.32 -0.84 21.84
CA GLU A 62 10.88 -1.76 20.85
C GLU A 62 9.94 -2.07 19.67
N SER A 63 8.65 -1.78 19.78
CA SER A 63 7.68 -2.06 18.73
C SER A 63 7.72 -0.99 17.64
N VAL A 64 7.80 -1.43 16.38
CA VAL A 64 7.88 -0.57 15.18
C VAL A 64 6.66 0.35 15.05
N ASN A 65 5.48 -0.10 15.50
CA ASN A 65 4.26 0.72 15.47
C ASN A 65 4.31 1.96 16.38
N THR A 66 5.30 2.05 17.28
CA THR A 66 5.50 3.22 18.15
C THR A 66 6.52 4.22 17.58
N CYS A 67 7.20 3.87 16.49
CA CYS A 67 8.15 4.74 15.84
C CYS A 67 7.44 5.91 15.16
N GLY A 68 8.00 7.11 15.29
CA GLY A 68 7.40 8.34 14.76
C GLY A 68 6.29 8.93 15.63
N LEU A 69 5.88 8.24 16.71
CA LEU A 69 5.08 8.89 17.77
C LEU A 69 5.96 9.89 18.51
N ARG A 70 5.44 11.09 18.76
CA ARG A 70 6.18 12.15 19.44
C ARG A 70 6.51 11.72 20.87
N THR A 71 7.80 11.62 21.16
CA THR A 71 8.34 11.35 22.50
C THR A 71 9.66 12.09 22.66
N LYS A 72 10.07 12.34 23.90
CA LYS A 72 11.39 12.92 24.21
C LYS A 72 12.42 11.82 24.37
N SER A 73 13.69 12.17 24.15
CA SER A 73 14.84 11.31 24.28
C SER A 73 16.05 12.13 24.71
N GLU A 74 16.73 11.65 25.75
CA GLU A 74 18.00 12.25 26.20
C GLU A 74 19.22 11.71 25.43
N THR A 75 19.00 10.84 24.44
CA THR A 75 20.08 10.38 23.55
C THR A 75 20.67 11.56 22.79
N VAL A 76 21.99 11.66 22.81
CA VAL A 76 22.76 12.69 22.08
C VAL A 76 23.52 12.04 20.95
N PHE A 77 23.22 12.47 19.74
CA PHE A 77 23.95 12.10 18.53
C PHE A 77 25.03 13.13 18.27
N SER A 78 26.29 12.70 18.23
CA SER A 78 27.40 13.52 17.75
C SER A 78 27.47 13.54 16.22
N LEU A 79 27.06 12.42 15.59
CA LEU A 79 26.99 12.27 14.14
C LEU A 79 25.79 11.39 13.79
N VAL A 80 25.04 11.81 12.78
CA VAL A 80 24.19 10.91 11.99
C VAL A 80 24.46 11.27 10.55
N ARG A 81 24.80 10.28 9.73
CA ARG A 81 24.94 10.38 8.28
C ARG A 81 24.17 9.24 7.63
N ILE A 82 23.38 9.57 6.62
CA ILE A 82 22.62 8.65 5.80
C ILE A 82 23.06 8.87 4.35
N THR A 83 23.49 7.81 3.68
CA THR A 83 23.75 7.84 2.24
C THR A 83 22.85 6.85 1.52
N ALA A 84 22.34 7.25 0.36
CA ALA A 84 21.46 6.45 -0.45
C ALA A 84 21.67 6.76 -1.94
N THR A 85 21.39 5.78 -2.80
CA THR A 85 21.38 5.98 -4.25
C THR A 85 20.00 5.69 -4.79
N PHE A 86 19.46 6.62 -5.57
CA PHE A 86 18.18 6.49 -6.24
C PHE A 86 18.39 6.43 -7.75
N VAL A 87 17.71 5.51 -8.43
CA VAL A 87 17.73 5.36 -9.89
C VAL A 87 16.49 5.98 -10.52
N ASN A 88 16.46 6.16 -11.85
CA ASN A 88 15.33 6.71 -12.60
C ASN A 88 14.98 8.13 -12.15
N ARG A 89 15.92 9.05 -12.34
CA ARG A 89 15.82 10.45 -11.89
C ARG A 89 14.59 11.15 -12.44
N ASN A 90 14.21 10.84 -13.68
CA ASN A 90 13.06 11.48 -14.33
C ASN A 90 11.71 11.13 -13.69
N ASN A 91 11.65 10.08 -12.85
CA ASN A 91 10.47 9.66 -12.12
C ASN A 91 10.67 9.72 -10.59
N LEU A 92 11.58 10.59 -10.14
CA LEU A 92 12.00 10.66 -8.75
C LEU A 92 11.71 12.04 -8.15
N MET A 93 11.22 12.05 -6.90
CA MET A 93 11.20 13.24 -6.06
C MET A 93 11.67 12.88 -4.66
N ILE A 94 12.81 13.43 -4.26
CA ILE A 94 13.42 13.21 -2.95
C ILE A 94 13.03 14.36 -2.01
N MET A 95 12.52 13.99 -0.84
CA MET A 95 12.07 14.87 0.23
C MET A 95 12.85 14.52 1.49
N PRO A 96 14.00 15.19 1.73
CA PRO A 96 14.74 14.98 2.95
C PRO A 96 14.02 15.67 4.13
N ASN A 97 14.12 15.10 5.33
CA ASN A 97 13.59 15.69 6.55
C ASN A 97 14.52 15.47 7.74
N SER A 98 14.57 16.46 8.64
CA SER A 98 15.33 16.38 9.87
C SER A 98 14.67 17.25 10.93
N VAL A 99 14.14 16.63 11.98
CA VAL A 99 13.40 17.33 13.03
C VAL A 99 13.65 16.73 14.41
N ASN A 100 13.53 17.57 15.43
CA ASN A 100 13.51 17.15 16.82
C ASN A 100 12.10 16.72 17.28
N SER A 101 11.98 16.27 18.54
CA SER A 101 10.70 15.86 19.15
C SER A 101 9.63 16.95 19.22
N SER A 102 10.03 18.23 19.11
CA SER A 102 9.13 19.39 19.00
C SER A 102 8.78 19.73 17.54
N LEU A 103 9.21 18.91 16.59
CA LEU A 103 9.09 19.11 15.14
C LEU A 103 9.78 20.38 14.61
N LEU A 104 10.76 20.90 15.35
CA LEU A 104 11.61 21.97 14.85
C LEU A 104 12.78 21.37 14.05
N PRO A 105 13.25 22.05 13.00
CA PRO A 105 14.41 21.63 12.24
C PRO A 105 15.65 21.42 13.12
N LEU A 106 16.47 20.43 12.78
CA LEU A 106 17.81 20.26 13.34
C LEU A 106 18.83 21.05 12.53
N ASP A 107 20.09 21.08 12.98
CA ASP A 107 21.23 21.54 12.18
C ASP A 107 21.76 20.38 11.34
N TRP A 108 21.52 20.41 10.03
CA TRP A 108 21.85 19.32 9.10
C TRP A 108 22.11 19.83 7.69
N THR A 109 22.69 18.99 6.85
CA THR A 109 22.97 19.27 5.44
C THR A 109 22.50 18.12 4.56
N TYR A 110 22.11 18.47 3.33
CA TYR A 110 21.73 17.57 2.26
C TYR A 110 22.63 17.86 1.05
N ASN A 111 23.41 16.87 0.66
CA ASN A 111 24.24 16.92 -0.54
C ASN A 111 23.68 15.95 -1.56
N GLU A 112 23.59 16.42 -2.80
CA GLU A 112 23.13 15.64 -3.94
C GLU A 112 24.21 15.63 -5.02
N LYS A 113 24.53 14.44 -5.52
CA LYS A 113 25.41 14.22 -6.67
C LYS A 113 24.65 13.43 -7.71
N ILE A 114 24.54 14.00 -8.91
CA ILE A 114 23.81 13.40 -10.02
C ILE A 114 24.81 12.78 -10.99
N GLU A 115 24.59 11.50 -11.33
CA GLU A 115 25.39 10.76 -12.31
C GLU A 115 24.43 10.04 -13.26
N GLU A 116 24.37 10.50 -14.52
CA GLU A 116 23.46 9.98 -15.54
C GLU A 116 21.98 9.98 -15.08
N ASP A 117 21.41 8.79 -14.86
CA ASP A 117 20.03 8.56 -14.39
C ASP A 117 19.97 8.19 -12.89
N THR A 118 21.06 8.42 -12.16
CA THR A 118 21.18 8.13 -10.74
C THR A 118 21.42 9.39 -9.91
N VAL A 119 20.90 9.37 -8.69
CA VAL A 119 21.01 10.45 -7.72
C VAL A 119 21.60 9.88 -6.43
N HIS A 120 22.83 10.27 -6.12
CA HIS A 120 23.51 9.92 -4.87
C HIS A 120 23.27 11.01 -3.83
N ILE A 121 22.73 10.60 -2.69
CA ILE A 121 22.41 11.51 -1.59
C ILE A 121 23.30 11.22 -0.40
N GLU A 122 23.79 12.29 0.23
CA GLU A 122 24.35 12.28 1.58
C GLU A 122 23.59 13.30 2.44
N ALA A 123 22.95 12.83 3.51
CA ALA A 123 22.27 13.68 4.50
C ALA A 123 22.88 13.46 5.88
N PHE A 124 23.31 14.53 6.55
CA PHE A 124 24.00 14.40 7.83
C PHE A 124 23.78 15.59 8.77
N LEU A 125 23.89 15.34 10.07
CA LEU A 125 23.90 16.39 11.10
C LEU A 125 25.21 17.18 11.04
N THR A 126 25.13 18.51 11.12
CA THR A 126 26.30 19.40 11.14
C THR A 126 26.75 19.78 12.55
N ALA A 127 25.90 19.53 13.55
CA ALA A 127 26.20 19.72 14.96
C ALA A 127 25.59 18.58 15.80
N PRO A 128 26.14 18.31 17.01
CA PRO A 128 25.53 17.35 17.92
C PRO A 128 24.08 17.71 18.26
N ALA A 129 23.19 16.72 18.22
CA ALA A 129 21.76 16.92 18.43
C ALA A 129 21.19 15.94 19.48
N LYS A 130 20.27 16.45 20.30
CA LYS A 130 19.45 15.67 21.22
C LYS A 130 17.98 15.70 20.79
N ASN A 131 17.16 14.80 21.33
CA ASN A 131 15.74 14.72 20.96
C ASN A 131 15.53 14.61 19.44
N VAL A 132 16.42 13.94 18.71
CA VAL A 132 16.23 13.70 17.28
C VAL A 132 14.99 12.83 17.10
N GLN A 133 13.97 13.34 16.41
CA GLN A 133 12.74 12.59 16.15
C GLN A 133 12.88 11.79 14.85
N THR A 134 13.43 12.42 13.83
CA THR A 134 13.83 11.77 12.58
C THR A 134 14.91 12.58 11.88
N LEU A 135 15.84 11.87 11.23
CA LEU A 135 16.62 12.36 10.08
C LEU A 135 16.44 11.30 9.00
N GLY A 136 15.96 11.69 7.83
CA GLY A 136 15.62 10.71 6.80
C GLY A 136 15.41 11.29 5.42
N LEU A 137 15.33 10.38 4.47
CA LEU A 137 15.07 10.59 3.06
C LEU A 137 13.77 9.89 2.73
N PHE A 138 12.78 10.63 2.20
CA PHE A 138 11.58 10.05 1.60
C PHE A 138 11.58 10.35 0.12
N ALA A 139 11.51 9.33 -0.72
CA ALA A 139 11.50 9.47 -2.17
C ALA A 139 10.22 8.91 -2.78
N ARG A 140 9.57 9.71 -3.64
CA ARG A 140 8.52 9.23 -4.53
C ARG A 140 9.12 8.65 -5.79
N LYS A 141 8.55 7.52 -6.23
CA LYS A 141 8.92 6.78 -7.44
C LYS A 141 7.70 6.73 -8.34
N PHE A 142 7.52 7.78 -9.14
CA PHE A 142 6.31 8.04 -9.93
C PHE A 142 6.05 6.97 -10.98
N GLU A 143 7.09 6.31 -11.48
CA GLU A 143 7.00 5.21 -12.44
C GLU A 143 6.29 3.97 -11.84
N ARG A 144 6.18 3.90 -10.51
CA ARG A 144 5.53 2.82 -9.78
C ARG A 144 4.14 3.20 -9.27
N ASP A 145 3.62 4.38 -9.65
CA ASP A 145 2.28 4.79 -9.28
C ASP A 145 1.25 4.02 -10.13
N VAL A 146 0.23 3.45 -9.48
CA VAL A 146 -0.90 2.82 -10.15
C VAL A 146 -2.14 3.67 -9.90
N LEU A 147 -2.63 4.31 -10.96
CA LEU A 147 -3.90 5.02 -10.95
C LEU A 147 -5.01 3.98 -10.89
N THR A 148 -5.60 3.79 -9.70
CA THR A 148 -6.90 3.12 -9.64
C THR A 148 -7.90 4.08 -10.25
N HIS A 149 -8.42 3.78 -11.43
CA HIS A 149 -9.64 4.45 -11.89
C HIS A 149 -10.67 4.31 -10.77
N PRO A 150 -11.37 5.39 -10.38
CA PRO A 150 -12.46 5.26 -9.43
C PRO A 150 -13.33 4.14 -9.96
N ARG A 151 -13.58 3.11 -9.13
CA ARG A 151 -14.64 2.16 -9.46
C ARG A 151 -15.89 3.03 -9.58
N VAL A 152 -16.27 3.37 -10.81
CA VAL A 152 -17.63 3.78 -11.10
C VAL A 152 -18.43 2.64 -10.53
N ARG A 153 -19.12 2.86 -9.40
CA ARG A 153 -20.21 1.98 -9.00
C ARG A 153 -21.18 2.06 -10.17
N ARG A 154 -21.00 1.17 -11.14
CA ARG A 154 -22.07 0.83 -12.05
C ARG A 154 -23.11 0.25 -11.12
N ASN A 155 -24.11 1.06 -10.77
CA ASN A 155 -25.34 0.58 -10.18
C ASN A 155 -26.03 -0.27 -11.26
N THR A 156 -25.46 -1.44 -11.58
CA THR A 156 -26.21 -2.53 -12.17
C THR A 156 -26.80 -3.34 -11.04
N THR A 157 -27.54 -2.68 -10.15
CA THR A 157 -28.68 -3.33 -9.52
C THR A 157 -29.77 -3.37 -10.59
N VAL A 158 -29.63 -4.27 -11.57
CA VAL A 158 -30.85 -4.87 -12.11
C VAL A 158 -31.35 -5.69 -10.94
N SER A 159 -32.27 -5.11 -10.17
CA SER A 159 -32.93 -5.81 -9.08
C SER A 159 -33.42 -7.14 -9.65
N SER A 160 -33.05 -8.25 -9.01
CA SER A 160 -33.48 -9.59 -9.41
C SER A 160 -35.01 -9.69 -9.55
N ALA A 161 -35.76 -8.79 -8.91
CA ALA A 161 -37.19 -8.64 -9.10
C ALA A 161 -37.61 -8.25 -10.53
N VAL A 162 -36.83 -7.41 -11.24
CA VAL A 162 -37.17 -6.97 -12.61
C VAL A 162 -36.98 -8.12 -13.61
N SER A 163 -35.92 -8.91 -13.46
CA SER A 163 -35.72 -10.10 -14.28
C SER A 163 -36.81 -11.14 -14.05
N ILE A 164 -37.22 -11.37 -12.79
CA ILE A 164 -38.30 -12.32 -12.47
C ILE A 164 -39.63 -11.87 -13.09
N GLN A 165 -39.97 -10.58 -13.05
CA GLN A 165 -41.22 -10.11 -13.67
C GLN A 165 -41.24 -10.28 -15.20
N ILE A 166 -40.11 -10.07 -15.88
CA ILE A 166 -40.01 -10.30 -17.33
C ILE A 166 -40.19 -11.79 -17.64
N TRP A 167 -39.57 -12.70 -16.87
CA TRP A 167 -39.74 -14.13 -17.07
C TRP A 167 -41.17 -14.62 -16.79
N ILE A 168 -41.85 -14.08 -15.76
CA ILE A 168 -43.26 -14.40 -15.48
C ILE A 168 -44.16 -13.96 -16.65
N LEU A 169 -43.97 -12.75 -17.19
CA LEU A 169 -44.74 -12.27 -18.34
C LEU A 169 -44.50 -13.12 -19.58
N ILE A 170 -43.24 -13.47 -19.87
CA ILE A 170 -42.91 -14.38 -20.99
C ILE A 170 -43.56 -15.74 -20.78
N PHE A 171 -43.52 -16.29 -19.56
CA PHE A 171 -44.13 -17.59 -19.26
C PHE A 171 -45.66 -17.53 -19.40
N LEU A 172 -46.32 -16.44 -19.01
CA LEU A 172 -47.76 -16.24 -19.19
C LEU A 172 -48.14 -16.11 -20.68
N VAL A 173 -47.34 -15.41 -21.48
CA VAL A 173 -47.56 -15.30 -22.93
C VAL A 173 -47.32 -16.64 -23.62
N VAL A 174 -46.25 -17.35 -23.26
CA VAL A 174 -45.96 -18.67 -23.83
C VAL A 174 -47.00 -19.69 -23.41
N THR A 175 -47.43 -19.72 -22.15
CA THR A 175 -48.50 -20.64 -21.69
C THR A 175 -49.84 -20.33 -22.33
N SER A 176 -50.19 -19.06 -22.52
CA SER A 176 -51.44 -18.69 -23.22
C SER A 176 -51.38 -19.02 -24.72
N VAL A 177 -50.26 -18.74 -25.41
CA VAL A 177 -50.07 -19.12 -26.82
C VAL A 177 -50.05 -20.64 -26.99
N THR A 178 -49.30 -21.35 -26.15
CA THR A 178 -49.28 -22.83 -26.17
C THR A 178 -50.63 -23.42 -25.77
N TYR A 179 -51.38 -22.81 -24.86
CA TYR A 179 -52.76 -23.23 -24.56
C TYR A 179 -53.71 -22.99 -25.72
N LEU A 180 -53.59 -21.88 -26.45
CA LEU A 180 -54.37 -21.62 -27.66
C LEU A 180 -53.99 -22.59 -28.78
N LEU A 181 -52.71 -22.86 -28.97
CA LEU A 181 -52.22 -23.87 -29.91
C LEU A 181 -52.64 -25.28 -29.50
N TYR A 182 -52.58 -25.61 -28.20
CA TYR A 182 -53.02 -26.88 -27.64
C TYR A 182 -54.53 -27.06 -27.77
N LYS A 183 -55.34 -26.01 -27.53
CA LYS A 183 -56.79 -26.04 -27.77
C LYS A 183 -57.09 -26.23 -29.26
N LYS A 184 -56.30 -25.61 -30.15
CA LYS A 184 -56.38 -25.81 -31.61
C LYS A 184 -55.96 -27.22 -32.01
N TYR A 185 -55.00 -27.83 -31.31
CA TYR A 185 -54.45 -29.15 -31.59
C TYR A 185 -55.30 -30.30 -31.01
N ARG A 186 -55.85 -30.15 -29.79
CA ARG A 186 -56.71 -31.13 -29.10
C ARG A 186 -58.09 -31.29 -29.76
N SER A 187 -58.50 -30.33 -30.59
CA SER A 187 -59.64 -30.49 -31.50
C SER A 187 -59.41 -31.59 -32.56
N LYS A 188 -58.16 -32.05 -32.75
CA LYS A 188 -57.78 -32.89 -33.90
C LYS A 188 -57.15 -34.25 -33.56
N SER A 189 -57.01 -34.66 -32.30
CA SER A 189 -56.44 -36.00 -32.04
C SER A 189 -56.84 -36.57 -30.69
N GLN A 190 -57.83 -37.44 -30.73
CA GLN A 190 -58.13 -38.48 -29.77
C GLN A 190 -57.55 -39.77 -30.37
N ASP A 191 -56.38 -40.24 -29.93
CA ASP A 191 -56.16 -41.66 -29.64
C ASP A 191 -54.79 -41.92 -28.99
N GLN A 192 -54.82 -42.90 -28.08
CA GLN A 192 -53.80 -43.91 -27.70
C GLN A 192 -52.31 -43.69 -28.04
N THR A 193 -51.30 -44.09 -27.25
CA THR A 193 -51.11 -44.70 -25.93
C THR A 193 -49.58 -44.87 -25.78
N ASN A 194 -49.12 -45.05 -24.53
CA ASN A 194 -47.85 -45.68 -24.14
C ASN A 194 -46.56 -44.94 -24.54
N GLY A 195 -45.64 -44.59 -23.65
CA GLY A 195 -45.30 -45.17 -22.37
C GLY A 195 -43.85 -45.63 -22.43
N TYR A 196 -42.91 -44.90 -21.83
CA TYR A 196 -41.77 -45.50 -21.11
C TYR A 196 -41.05 -44.49 -20.21
N LYS A 197 -40.38 -45.08 -19.22
CA LYS A 197 -39.90 -44.56 -17.94
C LYS A 197 -38.71 -43.59 -17.97
N ILE A 198 -38.72 -42.75 -16.94
CA ILE A 198 -37.67 -41.89 -16.41
C ILE A 198 -36.55 -42.71 -15.75
N PRO A 199 -35.28 -42.30 -15.89
CA PRO A 199 -34.30 -42.45 -14.82
C PRO A 199 -33.84 -41.08 -14.30
N HIS A 200 -33.96 -40.93 -12.98
CA HIS A 200 -33.42 -39.84 -12.18
C HIS A 200 -32.18 -40.35 -11.43
N LYS A 201 -31.20 -39.48 -11.18
CA LYS A 201 -30.33 -39.62 -10.01
C LYS A 201 -29.87 -38.24 -9.52
N SER A 202 -30.09 -38.01 -8.23
CA SER A 202 -29.45 -37.02 -7.39
C SER A 202 -28.99 -37.77 -6.14
N PHE A 203 -27.74 -37.58 -5.71
CA PHE A 203 -27.45 -36.99 -4.41
C PHE A 203 -25.94 -36.77 -4.24
N GLN A 204 -25.66 -35.70 -3.50
CA GLN A 204 -24.40 -35.17 -2.97
C GLN A 204 -23.18 -36.11 -2.91
N GLN A 205 -22.04 -35.62 -3.41
CA GLN A 205 -20.95 -35.10 -2.57
C GLN A 205 -20.14 -34.07 -3.36
#